data_AF-A0A659M8N2-F1
#
_entry.id   AF-A0A659M8N2-F1
#
_cell.length_a   1.000
_cell.length_b   1.000
_cell.length_c   1.000
_cell.angle_alpha   90.00
_cell.angle_beta   90.00
_cell.angle_gamma   90.00
#
_symmetry.space_group_name_H-M   'P 1'
#
loop_
_entity.id
_entity.type
_entity.pdbx_description
1 polymer ?
#
loop_
_entity_poly.entity_id
_entity_poly.type
_entity_poly.pdbx_seq_one_letter_code
_entity_poly.pdbx_strand_id
1 'polypeptide(L)'
;VVLLLLVALLLPDAAPLLGMFCFGNLMRESGVVERLSDTVQNGLINIVTIFLGLSVGAKLVADKFLQPQTLGILLLGVVAFGIGTAAGVLMAKLLNLCSKNKINPLIGSAGVSAV
;
A
#
# COMPACT_ATOMS: atom_id res chain seq x y z
N VAL A 1 -5.17 -12.59 -11.43
CA VAL A 1 -4.59 -12.85 -12.77
C VAL A 1 -4.79 -11.68 -13.73
N VAL A 2 -6.01 -11.19 -13.95
CA VAL A 2 -6.27 -10.05 -14.86
C VAL A 2 -5.43 -8.80 -14.50
N LEU A 3 -5.34 -8.45 -13.21
CA LEU A 3 -4.50 -7.34 -12.74
C LEU A 3 -3.02 -7.51 -13.15
N LEU A 4 -2.46 -8.71 -12.97
CA LEU A 4 -1.07 -9.01 -13.32
C LEU A 4 -0.82 -8.87 -14.82
N LEU A 5 -1.74 -9.35 -15.65
CA LEU A 5 -1.65 -9.21 -17.11
C LEU A 5 -1.72 -7.75 -17.53
N LEU A 6 -2.58 -6.95 -16.89
CA LEU A 6 -2.69 -5.52 -17.17
C LEU A 6 -1.40 -4.77 -16.80
N VAL A 7 -0.81 -5.09 -15.65
CA VAL A 7 0.48 -4.52 -15.21
C VAL A 7 1.60 -4.90 -16.17
N ALA A 8 1.67 -6.17 -16.57
CA ALA A 8 2.68 -6.65 -17.52
C ALA A 8 2.61 -5.93 -18.88
N LEU A 9 1.42 -5.49 -19.30
CA LEU A 9 1.21 -4.83 -20.59
C LEU A 9 1.41 -3.30 -20.52
N LEU A 10 0.92 -2.64 -19.46
CA LEU A 10 0.93 -1.17 -19.36
C LEU A 10 2.10 -0.60 -18.57
N LEU A 11 2.57 -1.30 -17.53
CA LEU A 11 3.60 -0.78 -16.61
C LEU A 11 4.47 -1.93 -16.03
N PRO A 12 5.42 -2.46 -16.81
CA PRO A 12 6.23 -3.61 -16.39
C PRO A 12 7.13 -3.31 -15.18
N ASP A 13 7.51 -2.06 -14.94
CA ASP A 13 8.31 -1.67 -13.76
C ASP A 13 7.58 -1.91 -12.43
N ALA A 14 6.25 -1.95 -12.44
CA ALA A 14 5.43 -2.28 -11.26
C ALA A 14 5.22 -3.80 -11.08
N ALA A 15 5.65 -4.63 -12.04
CA ALA A 15 5.48 -6.08 -12.01
C ALA A 15 6.07 -6.77 -10.76
N PRO A 16 7.26 -6.43 -10.23
CA PRO A 16 7.77 -7.12 -9.03
C PRO A 16 6.91 -6.84 -7.79
N LEU A 17 6.36 -5.63 -7.66
CA LEU A 17 5.51 -5.26 -6.51
C LEU A 17 4.11 -5.87 -6.64
N LEU A 18 3.42 -5.57 -7.74
CA LEU A 18 2.04 -6.01 -7.95
C LEU A 18 1.95 -7.52 -8.25
N GLY A 19 3.02 -8.12 -8.78
CA GLY A 19 3.13 -9.56 -8.98
C GLY A 19 3.17 -10.33 -7.66
N MET A 20 4.06 -9.93 -6.74
CA MET A 20 4.11 -10.55 -5.41
C MET A 20 2.83 -10.32 -4.61
N PHE A 21 2.21 -9.15 -4.76
CA PHE A 21 0.88 -8.88 -4.20
C PHE A 21 -0.20 -9.82 -4.78
N CYS A 22 -0.27 -9.95 -6.11
CA CYS A 22 -1.24 -10.83 -6.77
C CYS A 22 -1.01 -12.31 -6.42
N PHE A 23 0.24 -12.72 -6.17
CA PHE A 23 0.55 -14.08 -5.74
C PHE A 23 0.00 -14.37 -4.34
N GLY A 24 0.19 -13.44 -3.39
CA GLY A 24 -0.45 -13.51 -2.08
C GLY A 24 -1.97 -13.59 -2.17
N ASN A 25 -2.58 -12.74 -3.00
CA ASN A 25 -4.02 -12.75 -3.23
C ASN A 25 -4.50 -14.08 -3.84
N LEU A 26 -3.77 -14.64 -4.81
CA LEU A 26 -4.13 -15.91 -5.43
C LEU A 26 -4.03 -17.07 -4.43
N MET A 27 -3.01 -17.12 -3.59
CA MET A 27 -2.89 -18.16 -2.57
C MET A 27 -4.07 -18.15 -1.58
N ARG A 28 -4.54 -16.96 -1.20
CA ARG A 28 -5.70 -16.79 -0.32
C ARG A 28 -7.01 -17.19 -1.01
N GLU A 29 -7.24 -16.70 -2.22
CA GLU A 29 -8.50 -16.91 -2.96
C GLU A 29 -8.61 -18.30 -3.60
N SER A 30 -7.49 -18.98 -3.85
CA SER A 30 -7.49 -20.27 -4.54
C SER A 30 -8.04 -21.42 -3.68
N GLY A 31 -8.07 -21.29 -2.34
CA GLY A 31 -8.63 -22.28 -1.40
C GLY A 31 -7.94 -23.66 -1.34
N VAL A 32 -7.10 -24.00 -2.32
CA VAL A 32 -6.40 -25.31 -2.39
C VAL A 32 -5.03 -25.30 -1.71
N VAL A 33 -4.52 -24.11 -1.37
CA VAL A 33 -3.19 -23.91 -0.77
C VAL A 33 -3.27 -23.29 0.63
N GLU A 34 -4.23 -23.72 1.46
CA GLU A 34 -4.45 -23.18 2.81
C GLU A 34 -3.17 -23.13 3.65
N ARG A 35 -2.41 -24.23 3.69
CA ARG A 35 -1.13 -24.30 4.43
C ARG A 35 -0.14 -23.22 4.00
N LEU A 36 -0.07 -22.91 2.70
CA LEU A 36 0.85 -21.88 2.19
C LEU A 36 0.31 -20.48 2.53
N SER A 37 -0.99 -20.24 2.32
CA SER A 37 -1.63 -18.97 2.67
C SER A 37 -1.44 -18.65 4.16
N ASP A 38 -1.69 -19.62 5.04
CA ASP A 38 -1.52 -19.47 6.50
C ASP A 38 -0.07 -19.26 6.92
N THR A 39 0.86 -19.97 6.28
CA THR A 39 2.29 -19.79 6.56
C THR A 39 2.76 -18.41 6.11
N VAL A 40 2.29 -17.91 4.97
CA VAL A 40 2.66 -16.59 4.45
C VAL A 40 2.13 -15.49 5.36
N GLN A 41 0.84 -15.48 5.70
CA GLN A 41 0.23 -14.41 6.49
C GLN A 41 0.67 -14.38 7.96
N ASN A 42 1.07 -15.53 8.52
CA ASN A 42 1.49 -15.63 9.92
C ASN A 42 3.01 -15.83 10.03
N GLY A 43 3.50 -17.05 9.79
CA GLY A 43 4.87 -17.44 10.10
C GLY A 43 5.92 -16.64 9.33
N LEU A 44 5.75 -16.53 8.01
CA LEU A 44 6.73 -15.89 7.14
C LEU A 44 6.76 -14.37 7.33
N ILE A 45 5.59 -13.71 7.35
CA ILE A 45 5.51 -12.26 7.56
C ILE A 45 6.10 -11.88 8.92
N ASN A 46 5.85 -12.63 9.99
CA ASN A 46 6.42 -12.32 11.30
C ASN A 46 7.96 -12.38 11.30
N ILE A 47 8.55 -13.37 10.64
CA ILE A 47 10.02 -13.51 10.55
C ILE A 47 10.61 -12.38 9.69
N VAL A 48 10.06 -12.16 8.49
CA VAL A 48 10.58 -11.16 7.55
C VAL A 48 10.40 -9.74 8.09
N THR A 49 9.30 -9.47 8.82
CA THR A 49 9.06 -8.15 9.44
C THR A 49 10.10 -7.83 10.50
N ILE A 50 10.53 -8.81 11.30
CA ILE A 50 11.62 -8.61 12.26
C ILE A 50 12.91 -8.23 11.52
N PHE A 51 13.30 -9.01 10.51
CA PHE A 51 14.52 -8.71 9.76
C PHE A 51 14.46 -7.38 9.00
N LEU A 52 13.31 -7.03 8.42
CA LEU A 52 13.10 -5.76 7.76
C LEU A 52 13.17 -4.61 8.77
N GLY A 53 12.55 -4.75 9.94
CA GLY A 53 12.59 -3.78 11.03
C GLY A 53 14.02 -3.51 11.52
N LEU A 54 14.82 -4.56 11.74
CA LEU A 54 16.24 -4.41 12.06
C LEU A 54 17.03 -3.76 10.93
N SER A 55 16.75 -4.13 9.67
CA SER A 55 17.45 -3.58 8.50
C SER A 55 17.15 -2.09 8.29
N VAL A 56 15.91 -1.67 8.49
CA VAL A 56 15.49 -0.26 8.45
C VAL A 56 16.09 0.50 9.64
N GLY A 57 16.03 -0.08 10.85
CA GLY A 57 16.64 0.48 12.05
C GLY A 57 18.15 0.67 11.92
N ALA A 58 18.85 -0.24 11.24
CA ALA A 58 20.28 -0.12 10.96
C ALA A 58 20.63 1.07 10.06
N LYS A 59 19.68 1.66 9.34
CA LYS A 59 19.87 2.90 8.55
C LYS A 59 19.65 4.17 9.36
N LEU A 60 19.18 4.08 10.62
CA LEU A 60 18.97 5.22 11.53
C LEU A 60 20.25 5.67 12.23
N VAL A 61 21.39 5.67 11.53
CA VAL A 61 22.65 6.21 12.06
C VAL A 61 22.54 7.74 12.12
N ALA A 62 23.16 8.35 13.15
CA ALA A 62 22.99 9.78 13.47
C ALA A 62 23.29 10.71 12.29
N ASP A 63 24.26 10.38 11.45
CA ASP A 63 24.64 11.13 10.25
C ASP A 63 23.60 11.06 9.12
N LYS A 64 22.74 10.04 9.10
CA LYS A 64 21.63 9.88 8.14
C LYS A 64 20.31 10.42 8.69
N PHE A 65 20.10 10.34 10.00
CA PHE A 65 18.85 10.77 10.63
C PHE A 65 18.85 12.25 11.03
N LEU A 66 19.95 12.78 11.57
CA LEU A 66 20.07 14.19 12.00
C LEU A 66 20.49 15.08 10.82
N GLN A 67 19.74 15.00 9.75
CA GLN A 67 19.92 15.81 8.54
C GLN A 67 18.75 16.77 8.36
N PRO A 68 18.95 18.01 7.91
CA PRO A 68 17.85 18.94 7.66
C PRO A 68 16.82 18.40 6.64
N GLN A 69 17.24 17.47 5.78
CA GLN A 69 16.38 16.74 4.86
C GLN A 69 15.33 15.87 5.59
N THR A 70 15.64 15.27 6.75
CA THR A 70 14.68 14.40 7.46
C THR A 70 13.54 15.20 8.06
N LEU A 71 13.79 16.42 8.53
CA LEU A 71 12.75 17.34 8.96
C LEU A 71 11.79 17.68 7.81
N GLY A 72 12.32 17.87 6.60
CA GLY A 72 11.51 18.05 5.39
C GLY A 72 10.60 16.86 5.09
N ILE A 73 11.12 15.63 5.21
CA ILE A 73 10.34 14.39 5.01
C ILE A 73 9.19 14.30 6.02
N LEU A 74 9.45 14.59 7.31
CA LEU A 74 8.43 14.55 8.36
C LEU A 74 7.30 15.55 8.11
N LEU A 75 7.63 16.80 7.76
CA LEU A 75 6.63 17.83 7.48
C LEU A 75 5.84 17.54 6.19
N LEU A 76 6.53 17.13 5.12
CA LEU A 76 5.88 16.76 3.87
C LEU A 76 4.97 15.54 4.03
N GLY A 77 5.32 14.60 4.90
CA GLY A 77 4.48 13.42 5.18
C GLY A 77 3.09 13.79 5.72
N VAL A 78 3.02 14.72 6.67
CA VAL A 78 1.73 15.19 7.22
C VAL A 78 0.88 15.89 6.15
N VAL A 79 1.52 16.75 5.36
CA VAL A 79 0.85 17.48 4.27
C VAL A 79 0.38 16.50 3.18
N ALA A 80 1.18 15.48 2.85
CA ALA A 80 0.84 14.45 1.87
C ALA A 80 -0.42 13.67 2.28
N PHE A 81 -0.56 13.28 3.55
CA PHE A 81 -1.79 12.67 4.05
C PHE A 81 -2.99 13.62 3.98
N GLY A 82 -2.80 14.90 4.30
CA GLY A 82 -3.84 15.93 4.17
C GLY A 82 -4.34 16.08 2.74
N ILE A 83 -3.43 16.15 1.77
CA ILE A 83 -3.77 16.25 0.34
C ILE A 83 -4.43 14.95 -0.15
N GLY A 84 -3.91 13.78 0.25
CA GLY A 84 -4.46 12.48 -0.14
C GLY A 84 -5.91 12.28 0.33
N THR A 85 -6.19 12.59 1.59
CA THR A 85 -7.56 12.53 2.13
C THR A 85 -8.49 13.55 1.46
N ALA A 86 -8.03 14.79 1.25
CA ALA A 86 -8.79 15.83 0.57
C ALA A 86 -9.12 15.45 -0.89
N ALA A 87 -8.14 14.93 -1.64
CA ALA A 87 -8.33 14.47 -3.01
C ALA A 87 -9.31 13.28 -3.07
N GLY A 88 -9.20 12.33 -2.13
CA GLY A 88 -10.10 11.19 -2.04
C GLY A 88 -11.56 11.59 -1.80
N VAL A 89 -11.82 12.52 -0.87
CA VAL A 89 -13.19 13.01 -0.62
C VAL A 89 -13.74 13.85 -1.78
N LEU A 90 -12.88 14.63 -2.46
CA LEU A 90 -13.27 15.38 -3.65
C LEU A 90 -13.63 14.45 -4.81
N MET A 91 -12.85 13.39 -5.03
CA MET A 91 -13.15 12.39 -6.05
C MET A 91 -14.48 11.67 -5.76
N ALA A 92 -14.75 11.32 -4.50
CA ALA A 92 -16.04 10.74 -4.11
C ALA A 92 -17.22 11.70 -4.38
N LYS A 93 -17.04 13.01 -4.14
CA LYS A 93 -18.05 14.03 -4.49
C LYS A 93 -18.23 14.17 -6.01
N LEU A 94 -17.16 14.10 -6.81
CA LEU A 94 -17.27 14.15 -8.27
C LEU A 94 -18.01 12.92 -8.81
N LEU A 95 -17.70 11.73 -8.31
CA LEU A 95 -18.40 10.49 -8.70
C LEU A 95 -19.90 10.55 -8.38
N ASN A 96 -20.32 11.30 -7.35
CA ASN A 96 -21.73 11.51 -7.01
C ASN A 96 -22.52 12.35 -8.02
N LEU A 97 -21.84 13.07 -8.93
CA LEU A 97 -22.49 13.85 -9.98
C LEU A 97 -22.85 12.99 -11.20
N CYS A 98 -22.12 11.90 -11.42
CA CYS A 98 -22.27 11.06 -12.61
C CYS A 98 -22.84 9.65 -12.32
N SER A 99 -22.99 9.28 -11.04
CA SER A 99 -23.42 7.95 -10.63
C SER A 99 -24.86 7.92 -10.12
N LYS A 100 -25.60 6.87 -10.49
CA LYS A 100 -26.99 6.64 -10.04
C LYS A 100 -27.05 6.36 -8.53
N ASN A 101 -26.11 5.54 -8.04
CA ASN A 101 -25.93 5.25 -6.62
C ASN A 101 -24.85 6.18 -6.06
N LYS A 102 -25.24 7.10 -5.20
CA LYS A 102 -24.32 8.06 -4.59
C LYS A 102 -23.41 7.36 -3.59
N ILE A 103 -22.12 7.59 -3.73
CA ILE A 103 -21.05 7.15 -2.84
C ILE A 103 -21.01 8.08 -1.63
N ASN A 104 -20.92 7.53 -0.42
CA ASN A 104 -20.71 8.34 0.78
C ASN A 104 -19.30 8.97 0.74
N PRO A 105 -19.15 10.31 0.76
CA PRO A 105 -17.85 10.97 0.71
C PRO A 105 -16.87 10.53 1.82
N LEU A 106 -17.36 10.02 2.95
CA LEU A 106 -16.53 9.45 4.02
C LEU A 106 -15.69 8.25 3.55
N ILE A 107 -16.16 7.52 2.53
CA ILE A 107 -15.41 6.43 1.89
C ILE A 107 -14.23 6.98 1.09
N GLY A 108 -14.34 8.20 0.55
CA GLY A 108 -13.27 8.83 -0.21
C GLY A 108 -11.99 9.02 0.59
N SER A 109 -12.10 9.38 1.88
CA SER A 109 -10.92 9.48 2.76
C SER A 109 -10.31 8.12 3.12
N ALA A 110 -11.06 7.02 3.02
CA ALA A 110 -10.56 5.67 3.26
C ALA A 110 -9.66 5.13 2.13
N GLY A 111 -9.50 5.89 1.03
CA GLY A 111 -8.56 5.56 -0.05
C GLY A 111 -7.09 5.67 0.36
N VAL A 112 -6.78 6.36 1.47
CA VAL A 112 -5.43 6.35 2.05
C VAL A 112 -5.16 4.96 2.62
N SER A 113 -4.26 4.22 1.97
CA SER A 113 -3.95 2.82 2.31
C SER A 113 -3.17 2.72 3.62
N ALA A 114 -3.88 2.60 4.73
CA ALA A 114 -3.34 2.43 6.09
C ALA A 114 -3.78 1.08 6.71
N VAL A 115 -3.61 0.00 5.93
CA VAL A 115 -3.99 -1.39 6.25
C VAL A 115 -2.79 -2.23 6.64
#